data_AF-A0A9E0HEC0-F1
#
_entry.id   AF-A0A9E0HEC0-F1
#
_cell.length_a   1.000
_cell.length_b   1.000
_cell.length_c   1.000
_cell.angle_alpha   90.00
_cell.angle_beta   90.00
_cell.angle_gamma   90.00
#
_symmetry.space_group_name_H-M   'P 1'
#
loop_
_entity.id
_entity.type
_entity.pdbx_description
1 polymer ?
#
loop_
_entity_poly.entity_id
_entity_poly.type
_entity_poly.pdbx_seq_one_letter_code
_entity_poly.pdbx_strand_id
1 'polypeptide(L)'
;MRPALFVLALAACGDATPAIIDARIVDGATGDGGVGDDAAVIDGPVVSPDAPVVVADAAVVDGPVVSPDAPVVVADAAVADGPVVSPDAAAIDGPVVSPDAAAPDAPTVAPDAAVPEFFGPTPYLSPGDRPFTVAAAQFEDFEDGALNTLGVTASTFSIASSFGPGLIDSVDVDDGTLDGTCQPGCDDLWANGSVTFTFDAAALGGLPTHVGLVWTDGGPGSTVTLEAFDAAGVSLGTRAGTGFADGAFTGGTAEDRFFGVRWAGGVRQVRLSNTSGGIEVDHLYYGR
;
A
#
# COMPACT_ATOMS: atom_id res chain seq x y z
N MET A 1 -20.24 -10.70 -54.04
CA MET A 1 -21.70 -10.43 -54.01
C MET A 1 -22.47 -11.74 -54.06
N ARG A 2 -23.05 -12.13 -52.93
CA ARG A 2 -24.32 -12.87 -52.73
C ARG A 2 -24.69 -12.69 -51.23
N PRO A 3 -25.97 -12.49 -50.85
CA PRO A 3 -26.31 -11.76 -49.64
C PRO A 3 -26.81 -12.63 -48.46
N ALA A 4 -26.72 -12.00 -47.28
CA ALA A 4 -27.61 -12.06 -46.10
C ALA A 4 -27.79 -13.38 -45.32
N LEU A 5 -27.56 -13.31 -43.99
CA LEU A 5 -28.65 -13.54 -43.04
C LEU A 5 -28.37 -12.80 -41.71
N PHE A 6 -29.22 -11.82 -41.42
CA PHE A 6 -29.34 -11.14 -40.14
C PHE A 6 -30.21 -12.01 -39.25
N VAL A 7 -29.72 -12.45 -38.08
CA VAL A 7 -30.57 -13.08 -37.06
C VAL A 7 -30.48 -12.23 -35.81
N LEU A 8 -31.56 -11.48 -35.58
CA LEU A 8 -31.86 -10.81 -34.32
C LEU A 8 -32.44 -11.87 -33.37
N ALA A 9 -31.75 -12.16 -32.26
CA ALA A 9 -32.31 -12.93 -31.15
C ALA A 9 -32.38 -12.02 -29.92
N LEU A 10 -33.60 -11.58 -29.62
CA LEU A 10 -33.97 -10.98 -28.34
C LEU A 10 -34.47 -12.13 -27.46
N ALA A 11 -33.80 -12.42 -26.35
CA ALA A 11 -34.33 -13.32 -25.32
C ALA A 11 -33.82 -12.94 -23.92
N ALA A 12 -34.77 -12.37 -23.18
CA ALA A 12 -35.04 -12.41 -21.74
C ALA A 12 -33.96 -12.83 -20.72
N CYS A 13 -33.91 -11.98 -19.69
CA CYS A 13 -33.42 -12.16 -18.32
C CYS A 13 -33.68 -13.57 -17.73
N GLY A 14 -32.67 -14.16 -17.12
CA GLY A 14 -32.76 -15.34 -16.27
C GLY A 14 -31.44 -15.54 -15.51
N ASP A 15 -31.53 -15.59 -14.19
CA ASP A 15 -30.42 -15.71 -13.23
C ASP A 15 -29.45 -16.83 -13.59
N ALA A 16 -28.17 -16.49 -13.72
CA ALA A 16 -27.07 -17.46 -13.81
C ALA A 16 -26.11 -17.20 -12.64
N THR A 17 -26.16 -18.09 -11.65
CA THR A 17 -25.04 -18.32 -10.73
C THR A 17 -23.80 -18.72 -11.54
N PRO A 18 -22.63 -18.11 -11.33
CA PRO A 18 -21.43 -18.51 -12.06
C PRO A 18 -20.98 -19.90 -11.61
N ALA A 19 -20.95 -20.84 -12.55
CA ALA A 19 -20.29 -22.12 -12.37
C ALA A 19 -18.77 -21.90 -12.32
N ILE A 20 -18.15 -22.39 -11.25
CA ILE A 20 -16.70 -22.46 -11.07
C ILE A 20 -16.14 -23.37 -12.17
N ILE A 21 -15.36 -22.82 -13.11
CA ILE A 21 -14.57 -23.63 -14.05
C ILE A 21 -13.22 -23.90 -13.41
N ASP A 22 -13.07 -25.09 -12.83
CA ASP A 22 -11.78 -25.67 -12.44
C ASP A 22 -11.10 -26.25 -13.69
N ALA A 23 -10.13 -25.53 -14.24
CA ALA A 23 -9.34 -25.99 -15.37
C ALA A 23 -8.25 -26.96 -14.90
N ARG A 24 -8.64 -28.23 -14.66
CA ARG A 24 -7.68 -29.30 -14.45
C ARG A 24 -7.34 -29.99 -15.78
N ILE A 25 -6.08 -29.87 -16.17
CA ILE A 25 -5.47 -30.61 -17.28
C ILE A 25 -5.67 -32.12 -17.04
N VAL A 26 -6.31 -32.81 -17.98
CA VAL A 26 -6.43 -34.28 -17.98
C VAL A 26 -5.54 -34.83 -19.09
N ASP A 27 -4.42 -35.44 -18.68
CA ASP A 27 -3.69 -36.38 -19.52
C ASP A 27 -4.50 -37.67 -19.67
N GLY A 28 -4.61 -38.14 -20.90
CA GLY A 28 -5.46 -39.26 -21.28
C GLY A 28 -4.96 -40.62 -20.79
N ALA A 29 -5.91 -41.47 -20.42
CA ALA A 29 -5.78 -42.92 -20.57
C ALA A 29 -7.18 -43.57 -20.69
N THR A 30 -7.27 -44.47 -21.66
CA THR A 30 -8.40 -45.32 -22.06
C THR A 30 -8.78 -46.37 -21.01
N GLY A 31 -10.07 -46.70 -20.88
CA GLY A 31 -10.53 -47.94 -20.24
C GLY A 31 -12.07 -48.07 -20.23
N ASP A 32 -12.55 -49.28 -20.52
CA ASP A 32 -13.94 -49.77 -20.49
C ASP A 32 -14.65 -49.48 -19.14
N GLY A 33 -15.98 -49.45 -18.96
CA GLY A 33 -17.10 -50.22 -19.49
C GLY A 33 -17.86 -50.78 -18.27
N GLY A 34 -19.14 -50.44 -18.07
CA GLY A 34 -19.94 -51.08 -17.00
C GLY A 34 -21.15 -50.27 -16.53
N VAL A 35 -22.33 -50.90 -16.59
CA VAL A 35 -23.68 -50.40 -16.31
C VAL A 35 -24.07 -50.68 -14.85
N GLY A 36 -24.87 -49.83 -14.20
CA GLY A 36 -25.55 -50.17 -12.94
C GLY A 36 -26.30 -49.00 -12.28
N ASP A 37 -27.60 -49.21 -12.07
CA ASP A 37 -28.62 -48.27 -11.61
C ASP A 37 -28.55 -47.83 -10.12
N ASP A 38 -29.33 -46.78 -9.85
CA ASP A 38 -30.07 -46.44 -8.62
C ASP A 38 -29.49 -45.51 -7.52
N ALA A 39 -30.37 -44.53 -7.24
CA ALA A 39 -30.68 -43.87 -5.97
C ALA A 39 -29.78 -42.71 -5.46
N ALA A 40 -30.40 -41.52 -5.53
CA ALA A 40 -30.02 -40.32 -4.80
C ALA A 40 -30.10 -40.52 -3.28
N VAL A 41 -29.05 -40.08 -2.56
CA VAL A 41 -29.13 -39.70 -1.15
C VAL A 41 -28.26 -38.45 -0.96
N ILE A 42 -28.92 -37.36 -0.61
CA ILE A 42 -28.30 -36.12 -0.12
C ILE A 42 -27.99 -36.35 1.35
N ASP A 43 -26.70 -36.35 1.73
CA ASP A 43 -26.28 -36.38 3.13
C ASP A 43 -25.83 -34.97 3.51
N GLY A 44 -26.68 -34.26 4.26
CA GLY A 44 -26.33 -33.00 4.91
C GLY A 44 -25.80 -33.26 6.31
N PRO A 45 -24.80 -32.52 6.81
CA PRO A 45 -24.30 -32.74 8.16
C PRO A 45 -25.29 -32.29 9.23
N VAL A 46 -25.57 -33.25 10.12
CA VAL A 46 -26.39 -33.26 11.33
C VAL A 46 -25.82 -32.35 12.43
N VAL A 47 -26.71 -31.69 13.18
CA VAL A 47 -26.43 -30.98 14.43
C VAL A 47 -26.64 -31.92 15.63
N SER A 48 -25.67 -32.01 16.56
CA SER A 48 -25.97 -32.15 18.00
C SER A 48 -24.75 -31.89 18.91
N PRO A 49 -24.96 -31.43 20.16
CA PRO A 49 -23.98 -30.76 21.00
C PRO A 49 -23.34 -31.70 22.03
N ASP A 50 -22.14 -31.38 22.50
CA ASP A 50 -21.68 -31.77 23.84
C ASP A 50 -20.55 -30.84 24.32
N ALA A 51 -20.81 -30.20 25.46
CA ALA A 51 -19.85 -29.44 26.25
C ALA A 51 -19.44 -30.28 27.49
N PRO A 52 -18.24 -30.07 28.05
CA PRO A 52 -18.01 -30.41 29.45
C PRO A 52 -18.07 -29.18 30.37
N VAL A 53 -18.77 -29.41 31.47
CA VAL A 53 -19.00 -28.61 32.66
C VAL A 53 -17.70 -28.33 33.41
N VAL A 54 -17.53 -27.10 33.92
CA VAL A 54 -16.71 -26.82 35.12
C VAL A 54 -17.53 -25.95 36.06
N VAL A 55 -17.78 -26.46 37.26
CA VAL A 55 -18.52 -25.80 38.35
C VAL A 55 -17.60 -24.82 39.08
N ALA A 56 -18.18 -23.69 39.44
CA ALA A 56 -17.60 -22.51 40.08
C ALA A 56 -17.06 -22.73 41.51
N ASP A 57 -16.25 -21.78 41.98
CA ASP A 57 -16.57 -21.14 43.26
C ASP A 57 -16.20 -19.65 43.27
N ALA A 58 -17.00 -18.87 43.98
CA ALA A 58 -17.14 -17.42 43.88
C ALA A 58 -16.36 -16.65 44.95
N ALA A 59 -15.98 -15.40 44.63
CA ALA A 59 -16.17 -14.26 45.54
C ALA A 59 -16.05 -12.94 44.76
N VAL A 60 -17.13 -12.15 44.81
CA VAL A 60 -17.21 -10.74 44.41
C VAL A 60 -16.99 -9.90 45.66
N VAL A 61 -16.13 -8.86 45.59
CA VAL A 61 -16.28 -7.61 46.38
C VAL A 61 -15.75 -6.40 45.56
N ASP A 62 -16.66 -5.44 45.36
CA ASP A 62 -16.59 -3.99 45.06
C ASP A 62 -15.37 -3.30 44.41
N GLY A 63 -15.65 -2.62 43.28
CA GLY A 63 -15.48 -1.16 43.13
C GLY A 63 -14.13 -0.58 42.66
N PRO A 64 -14.11 0.57 41.96
CA PRO A 64 -13.14 0.87 40.90
C PRO A 64 -12.01 1.83 41.31
N VAL A 65 -10.81 1.67 40.74
CA VAL A 65 -9.82 2.75 40.62
C VAL A 65 -9.20 2.74 39.22
N VAL A 66 -9.34 3.87 38.55
CA VAL A 66 -8.74 4.22 37.25
C VAL A 66 -7.32 4.72 37.49
N SER A 67 -6.33 4.20 36.75
CA SER A 67 -5.17 4.94 36.19
C SER A 67 -4.15 3.98 35.56
N PRO A 68 -3.78 4.13 34.28
CA PRO A 68 -2.48 3.68 33.80
C PRO A 68 -1.54 4.88 33.59
N ASP A 69 -0.56 4.95 34.47
CA ASP A 69 0.84 5.38 34.28
C ASP A 69 1.19 6.24 33.06
N ALA A 70 1.47 7.52 33.32
CA ALA A 70 2.37 8.33 32.51
C ALA A 70 3.83 8.06 32.97
N PRO A 71 4.81 7.92 32.05
CA PRO A 71 6.20 7.70 32.44
C PRO A 71 6.82 8.99 33.03
N VAL A 72 7.32 8.87 34.26
CA VAL A 72 8.10 9.91 34.94
C VAL A 72 9.50 9.95 34.32
N VAL A 73 9.85 11.06 33.68
CA VAL A 73 11.21 11.34 33.21
C VAL A 73 12.05 11.71 34.42
N VAL A 74 12.93 10.80 34.86
CA VAL A 74 13.99 11.11 35.82
C VAL A 74 15.14 11.74 35.03
N ALA A 75 15.35 13.04 35.20
CA ALA A 75 16.52 13.71 34.66
C ALA A 75 17.77 13.22 35.41
N ASP A 76 18.73 12.72 34.63
CA ASP A 76 20.00 12.19 35.10
C ASP A 76 20.86 13.34 35.65
N ALA A 77 21.34 13.18 36.89
CA ALA A 77 22.15 14.18 37.58
C ALA A 77 23.60 14.05 37.13
N ALA A 78 24.11 15.06 36.43
CA ALA A 78 25.52 15.14 36.05
C ALA A 78 26.41 15.18 37.31
N VAL A 79 27.34 14.22 37.38
CA VAL A 79 28.42 14.15 38.38
C VAL A 79 29.43 15.25 38.08
N ALA A 80 29.60 16.19 39.02
CA ALA A 80 30.72 17.12 39.02
C ALA A 80 31.82 16.59 39.94
N ASP A 81 32.94 16.18 39.36
CA ASP A 81 34.20 15.93 40.07
C ASP A 81 34.70 17.25 40.68
N GLY A 82 34.76 17.32 42.00
CA GLY A 82 35.36 18.44 42.72
C GLY A 82 36.89 18.28 42.82
N PRO A 83 37.67 19.36 42.69
CA PRO A 83 39.08 19.32 43.06
C PRO A 83 39.31 19.77 44.52
N VAL A 84 40.20 19.03 45.16
CA VAL A 84 40.69 19.11 46.54
C VAL A 84 41.44 20.42 46.81
N VAL A 85 41.27 20.98 48.01
CA VAL A 85 41.92 22.20 48.51
C VAL A 85 43.35 21.93 49.02
N SER A 86 44.28 22.87 48.81
CA SER A 86 45.23 23.32 49.84
C SER A 86 45.87 24.68 49.48
N PRO A 87 46.22 25.54 50.46
CA PRO A 87 46.55 26.95 50.26
C PRO A 87 48.05 27.24 50.27
N ASP A 88 48.53 28.25 49.53
CA ASP A 88 49.41 29.32 50.05
C ASP A 88 49.73 30.41 48.99
N ALA A 89 49.98 31.61 49.51
CA ALA A 89 50.79 32.72 49.01
C ALA A 89 50.27 33.73 47.93
N ALA A 90 50.10 34.95 48.45
CA ALA A 90 50.51 36.26 47.90
C ALA A 90 49.57 37.03 46.95
N ALA A 91 49.25 38.24 47.41
CA ALA A 91 48.42 39.25 46.77
C ALA A 91 49.04 39.85 45.49
N ILE A 92 48.19 40.19 44.53
CA ILE A 92 48.39 41.36 43.65
C ILE A 92 47.05 41.98 43.22
N ASP A 93 47.14 43.29 43.10
CA ASP A 93 46.21 44.38 42.84
C ASP A 93 45.45 44.31 41.51
N GLY A 94 44.18 44.76 41.51
CA GLY A 94 43.37 45.03 40.30
C GLY A 94 41.93 44.49 40.34
N PRO A 95 40.89 45.33 40.14
CA PRO A 95 39.55 44.84 39.85
C PRO A 95 39.51 44.29 38.41
N VAL A 96 39.67 42.98 38.28
CA VAL A 96 39.38 42.29 37.01
C VAL A 96 37.87 42.27 36.85
N VAL A 97 37.37 43.11 35.95
CA VAL A 97 36.01 42.98 35.43
C VAL A 97 36.01 41.71 34.60
N SER A 98 35.48 40.62 35.14
CA SER A 98 35.21 39.39 34.38
C SER A 98 34.32 39.79 33.19
N PRO A 99 34.69 39.46 31.94
CA PRO A 99 33.71 39.52 30.88
C PRO A 99 32.60 38.52 31.24
N ASP A 100 31.41 39.09 31.30
CA ASP A 100 30.10 38.44 31.28
C ASP A 100 30.19 36.99 30.77
N ALA A 101 29.85 36.05 31.64
CA ALA A 101 29.77 34.65 31.27
C ALA A 101 28.80 34.57 30.07
N ALA A 102 29.34 34.21 28.90
CA ALA A 102 28.53 33.98 27.72
C ALA A 102 27.39 33.04 28.13
N ALA A 103 26.16 33.53 28.05
CA ALA A 103 24.97 32.72 28.28
C ALA A 103 25.12 31.44 27.46
N PRO A 104 24.83 30.25 28.04
CA PRO A 104 24.86 29.03 27.26
C PRO A 104 23.95 29.22 26.05
N ASP A 105 24.49 28.91 24.86
CA ASP A 105 23.74 28.93 23.62
C ASP A 105 22.38 28.27 23.87
N ALA A 106 21.31 29.00 23.58
CA ALA A 106 19.96 28.48 23.70
C ALA A 106 19.91 27.14 22.94
N PRO A 107 19.31 26.08 23.51
CA PRO A 107 19.23 24.80 22.83
C PRO A 107 18.60 25.04 21.46
N THR A 108 19.36 24.77 20.41
CA THR A 108 18.83 24.73 19.05
C THR A 108 17.79 23.61 19.04
N VAL A 109 16.51 24.00 19.10
CA VAL A 109 15.40 23.06 18.91
C VAL A 109 15.58 22.49 17.51
N ALA A 110 15.94 21.21 17.42
CA ALA A 110 15.92 20.49 16.16
C ALA A 110 14.52 20.67 15.56
N PRO A 111 14.39 20.93 14.24
CA PRO A 111 13.07 21.04 13.65
C PRO A 111 12.31 19.75 13.98
N ASP A 112 11.08 19.91 14.47
CA ASP A 112 10.14 18.82 14.68
C ASP A 112 10.18 17.96 13.41
N ALA A 113 10.64 16.72 13.54
CA ALA A 113 10.62 15.81 12.41
C ALA A 113 9.15 15.73 12.00
N ALA A 114 8.82 16.25 10.82
CA ALA A 114 7.45 16.26 10.36
C ALA A 114 6.87 14.82 10.47
N VAL A 115 5.56 14.64 10.47
CA VAL A 115 5.01 13.29 10.39
C VAL A 115 4.76 12.98 8.91
N PRO A 116 5.07 11.76 8.41
CA PRO A 116 4.66 11.35 7.07
C PRO A 116 3.16 11.49 6.89
N GLU A 117 2.74 12.14 5.79
CA GLU A 117 1.33 12.32 5.44
C GLU A 117 0.95 11.28 4.37
N PHE A 118 -0.07 10.47 4.64
CA PHE A 118 -0.56 9.47 3.69
C PHE A 118 -1.90 9.88 3.07
N PHE A 119 -2.04 9.62 1.78
CA PHE A 119 -3.21 9.89 0.96
C PHE A 119 -3.85 8.59 0.46
N GLY A 120 -5.13 8.65 0.11
CA GLY A 120 -5.84 7.53 -0.52
C GLY A 120 -6.40 6.50 0.46
N PRO A 121 -7.01 5.40 0.01
CA PRO A 121 -7.50 5.26 -1.36
C PRO A 121 -8.52 6.36 -1.68
N THR A 122 -8.38 6.98 -2.85
CA THR A 122 -9.39 7.89 -3.41
C THR A 122 -9.69 7.43 -4.84
N PRO A 123 -10.95 7.53 -5.31
CA PRO A 123 -11.27 7.27 -6.71
C PRO A 123 -10.35 8.06 -7.64
N TYR A 124 -9.98 7.45 -8.76
CA TYR A 124 -9.01 8.01 -9.67
C TYR A 124 -9.38 7.64 -11.11
N LEU A 125 -9.62 8.64 -11.95
CA LEU A 125 -9.94 8.43 -13.37
C LEU A 125 -8.92 9.11 -14.28
N SER A 126 -8.07 9.98 -13.72
CA SER A 126 -7.12 10.76 -14.50
C SER A 126 -5.99 11.34 -13.63
N PRO A 127 -4.88 11.80 -14.26
CA PRO A 127 -3.85 12.61 -13.60
C PRO A 127 -4.37 13.85 -12.87
N GLY A 128 -5.58 14.32 -13.17
CA GLY A 128 -6.24 15.43 -12.50
C GLY A 128 -6.74 15.12 -11.08
N ASP A 129 -6.97 13.84 -10.75
CA ASP A 129 -7.60 13.42 -9.49
C ASP A 129 -6.62 13.27 -8.32
N ARG A 130 -5.31 13.42 -8.59
CA ARG A 130 -4.28 13.31 -7.55
C ARG A 130 -4.43 14.41 -6.48
N PRO A 131 -4.28 14.09 -5.19
CA PRO A 131 -4.52 15.02 -4.08
C PRO A 131 -3.38 16.00 -3.82
N PHE A 132 -2.26 15.88 -4.56
CA PHE A 132 -1.12 16.78 -4.44
C PHE A 132 -0.50 17.10 -5.79
N THR A 133 0.15 18.26 -5.85
CA THR A 133 1.01 18.65 -6.96
C THR A 133 2.46 18.52 -6.54
N VAL A 134 3.34 18.18 -7.48
CA VAL A 134 4.76 18.00 -7.23
C VAL A 134 5.56 18.87 -8.18
N ALA A 135 6.60 19.53 -7.68
CA ALA A 135 7.56 20.19 -8.55
C ALA A 135 8.55 19.14 -9.10
N ALA A 136 9.00 19.33 -10.33
CA ALA A 136 9.89 18.38 -11.03
C ALA A 136 9.37 16.93 -11.00
N ALA A 137 8.04 16.77 -11.11
CA ALA A 137 7.39 15.46 -11.11
C ALA A 137 7.92 14.60 -12.26
N GLN A 138 8.29 13.38 -11.92
CA GLN A 138 8.36 12.26 -12.84
C GLN A 138 6.99 11.61 -12.89
N PHE A 139 6.62 11.09 -14.06
CA PHE A 139 5.36 10.41 -14.31
C PHE A 139 5.63 9.22 -15.22
N GLU A 140 5.13 8.07 -14.82
CA GLU A 140 5.12 6.80 -15.53
C GLU A 140 3.67 6.38 -15.68
N ASP A 141 3.24 6.15 -16.91
CA ASP A 141 1.90 5.67 -17.28
C ASP A 141 1.92 4.24 -17.86
N PHE A 142 3.09 3.62 -18.06
CA PHE A 142 3.24 2.25 -18.59
C PHE A 142 2.65 1.97 -19.98
N GLU A 143 1.94 2.91 -20.59
CA GLU A 143 1.32 2.85 -21.92
C GLU A 143 2.29 2.47 -23.05
N ASP A 144 3.59 2.67 -22.86
CA ASP A 144 4.63 2.27 -23.81
C ASP A 144 5.21 0.86 -23.57
N GLY A 145 4.66 0.14 -22.59
CA GLY A 145 5.05 -1.19 -22.16
C GLY A 145 6.41 -1.23 -21.46
N ALA A 146 6.86 -0.14 -20.83
CA ALA A 146 8.15 -0.10 -20.16
C ALA A 146 8.17 0.79 -18.91
N LEU A 147 8.80 0.32 -17.83
CA LEU A 147 9.25 1.19 -16.75
C LEU A 147 10.56 1.89 -17.17
N ASN A 148 10.46 3.08 -17.73
CA ASN A 148 11.62 3.81 -18.27
C ASN A 148 11.79 5.23 -17.71
N THR A 149 10.93 5.61 -16.76
CA THR A 149 11.02 6.89 -16.08
C THR A 149 12.29 7.01 -15.22
N LEU A 150 12.87 8.22 -15.15
CA LEU A 150 14.17 8.47 -14.55
C LEU A 150 14.22 8.11 -13.06
N GLY A 151 15.25 7.35 -12.64
CA GLY A 151 15.60 7.22 -11.24
C GLY A 151 14.64 6.36 -10.42
N VAL A 152 13.87 5.48 -11.06
CA VAL A 152 13.05 4.47 -10.40
C VAL A 152 13.34 3.08 -10.95
N THR A 153 13.17 2.08 -10.09
CA THR A 153 13.13 0.67 -10.44
C THR A 153 11.99 0.00 -9.69
N ALA A 154 11.48 -1.11 -10.19
CA ALA A 154 10.50 -1.94 -9.49
C ALA A 154 11.08 -3.32 -9.13
N SER A 155 10.54 -3.95 -8.09
CA SER A 155 10.67 -5.40 -7.89
C SER A 155 10.10 -6.17 -9.09
N THR A 156 10.32 -7.48 -9.18
CA THR A 156 9.85 -8.32 -10.29
C THR A 156 8.39 -8.02 -10.68
N PHE A 157 8.19 -7.68 -11.95
CA PHE A 157 6.91 -7.36 -12.56
C PHE A 157 6.83 -7.89 -14.00
N SER A 158 5.66 -7.81 -14.61
CA SER A 158 5.44 -7.95 -16.04
C SER A 158 4.51 -6.84 -16.50
N ILE A 159 4.52 -6.54 -17.78
CA ILE A 159 3.58 -5.61 -18.38
C ILE A 159 2.29 -6.39 -18.69
N ALA A 160 1.13 -5.85 -18.36
CA ALA A 160 -0.14 -6.58 -18.43
C ALA A 160 -0.48 -7.06 -19.84
N SER A 161 -0.17 -6.25 -20.87
CA SER A 161 -0.32 -6.64 -22.27
C SER A 161 0.42 -7.92 -22.67
N SER A 162 1.43 -8.35 -21.90
CA SER A 162 2.11 -9.63 -22.11
C SER A 162 1.23 -10.86 -21.84
N PHE A 163 0.13 -10.70 -21.10
CA PHE A 163 -0.88 -11.74 -20.86
C PHE A 163 -2.06 -11.67 -21.83
N GLY A 164 -2.18 -10.58 -22.59
CA GLY A 164 -3.18 -10.34 -23.63
C GLY A 164 -4.00 -9.07 -23.37
N PRO A 165 -4.55 -8.44 -24.43
CA PRO A 165 -5.15 -7.10 -24.35
C PRO A 165 -6.49 -7.04 -23.58
N GLY A 166 -7.01 -8.19 -23.15
CA GLY A 166 -8.25 -8.28 -22.38
C GLY A 166 -8.04 -8.46 -20.88
N LEU A 167 -6.79 -8.37 -20.41
CA LEU A 167 -6.38 -8.44 -19.01
C LEU A 167 -5.61 -7.16 -18.64
N ILE A 168 -6.08 -6.02 -19.17
CA ILE A 168 -5.51 -4.71 -18.92
C ILE A 168 -6.63 -3.93 -18.25
N ASP A 169 -6.38 -3.54 -17.01
CA ASP A 169 -7.26 -2.72 -16.20
C ASP A 169 -6.49 -1.42 -15.92
N SER A 170 -6.54 -0.51 -16.88
CA SER A 170 -5.80 0.75 -16.89
C SER A 170 -6.77 1.91 -16.67
N VAL A 171 -6.24 3.07 -16.27
CA VAL A 171 -7.02 4.25 -15.89
C VAL A 171 -7.81 4.79 -17.09
N ASP A 172 -9.06 5.19 -16.83
CA ASP A 172 -10.04 5.66 -17.82
C ASP A 172 -9.46 6.58 -18.91
N VAL A 173 -8.66 7.58 -18.50
CA VAL A 173 -8.19 8.62 -19.44
C VAL A 173 -7.02 8.25 -20.34
N ASP A 174 -6.44 7.06 -20.21
CA ASP A 174 -5.19 6.75 -20.93
C ASP A 174 -5.41 6.46 -22.42
N ASP A 175 -6.63 6.07 -22.80
CA ASP A 175 -7.08 6.07 -24.19
C ASP A 175 -7.48 7.46 -24.73
N GLY A 176 -7.41 8.49 -23.88
CA GLY A 176 -7.74 9.88 -24.18
C GLY A 176 -9.21 10.23 -24.02
N THR A 177 -10.05 9.33 -23.50
CA THR A 177 -11.47 9.57 -23.23
C THR A 177 -11.84 9.31 -21.76
N LEU A 178 -13.01 9.76 -21.32
CA LEU A 178 -13.49 9.49 -19.96
C LEU A 178 -14.85 8.82 -20.10
N ASP A 179 -14.83 7.52 -20.32
CA ASP A 179 -16.01 6.71 -20.65
C ASP A 179 -16.18 5.46 -19.78
N GLY A 180 -15.29 5.29 -18.80
CA GLY A 180 -15.27 4.22 -17.83
C GLY A 180 -14.52 2.98 -18.31
N THR A 181 -13.79 3.07 -19.42
CA THR A 181 -12.99 1.99 -20.00
C THR A 181 -11.68 2.53 -20.55
N CYS A 182 -10.67 1.66 -20.68
CA CYS A 182 -9.44 2.00 -21.36
C CYS A 182 -9.22 1.07 -22.57
N GLN A 183 -9.52 1.55 -23.78
CA GLN A 183 -9.28 0.81 -25.04
C GLN A 183 -9.20 1.75 -26.27
N PRO A 184 -8.31 1.49 -27.27
CA PRO A 184 -7.11 0.65 -27.31
C PRO A 184 -5.81 1.48 -27.22
N GLY A 185 -4.79 0.93 -26.56
CA GLY A 185 -3.49 1.60 -26.37
C GLY A 185 -2.95 1.41 -24.95
N CYS A 186 -3.88 1.16 -24.03
CA CYS A 186 -3.67 1.00 -22.60
C CYS A 186 -2.73 -0.13 -22.23
N ASP A 187 -1.96 0.08 -21.17
CA ASP A 187 -1.16 -0.93 -20.51
C ASP A 187 -0.97 -0.60 -19.03
N ASP A 188 -0.55 -1.59 -18.25
CA ASP A 188 -0.29 -1.39 -16.83
C ASP A 188 0.80 -2.35 -16.34
N LEU A 189 1.29 -2.10 -15.13
CA LEU A 189 2.23 -2.98 -14.46
C LEU A 189 1.48 -4.06 -13.69
N TRP A 190 1.76 -5.32 -14.02
CA TRP A 190 1.32 -6.48 -13.25
C TRP A 190 2.42 -7.04 -12.35
N ALA A 191 2.07 -7.39 -11.11
CA ALA A 191 2.94 -8.14 -10.20
C ALA A 191 2.19 -9.21 -9.38
N ASN A 192 2.92 -10.14 -8.77
CA ASN A 192 2.34 -11.22 -7.97
C ASN A 192 2.00 -10.76 -6.55
N GLY A 193 0.91 -9.98 -6.42
CA GLY A 193 0.31 -9.53 -5.15
C GLY A 193 1.05 -8.42 -4.42
N SER A 194 2.26 -8.07 -4.85
CA SER A 194 2.98 -6.89 -4.37
C SER A 194 4.02 -6.40 -5.38
N VAL A 195 4.16 -5.08 -5.48
CA VAL A 195 5.23 -4.41 -6.21
C VAL A 195 5.90 -3.38 -5.31
N THR A 196 7.21 -3.27 -5.41
CA THR A 196 8.02 -2.32 -4.66
C THR A 196 8.78 -1.42 -5.62
N PHE A 197 8.52 -0.12 -5.57
CA PHE A 197 9.25 0.89 -6.32
C PHE A 197 10.37 1.48 -5.47
N THR A 198 11.59 1.50 -6.01
CA THR A 198 12.79 2.01 -5.33
C THR A 198 13.38 3.17 -6.12
N PHE A 199 13.60 4.30 -5.43
CA PHE A 199 14.05 5.55 -6.02
C PHE A 199 15.56 5.77 -5.83
N ASP A 200 16.24 6.16 -6.91
CA ASP A 200 17.65 6.50 -6.92
C ASP A 200 17.86 8.00 -6.64
N ALA A 201 18.27 8.31 -5.41
CA ALA A 201 18.57 9.67 -4.99
C ALA A 201 19.65 10.35 -5.84
N ALA A 202 20.64 9.61 -6.36
CA ALA A 202 21.71 10.20 -7.16
C ALA A 202 21.19 10.60 -8.55
N ALA A 203 20.40 9.75 -9.20
CA ALA A 203 19.78 10.05 -10.49
C ALA A 203 18.79 11.22 -10.39
N LEU A 204 18.06 11.32 -9.29
CA LEU A 204 17.03 12.34 -9.06
C LEU A 204 17.57 13.64 -8.43
N GLY A 205 18.83 13.67 -7.98
CA GLY A 205 19.43 14.79 -7.23
C GLY A 205 18.89 14.94 -5.79
N GLY A 206 18.32 13.88 -5.23
CA GLY A 206 17.66 13.79 -3.93
C GLY A 206 16.50 12.78 -3.99
N LEU A 207 16.12 12.21 -2.84
CA LEU A 207 14.92 11.36 -2.78
C LEU A 207 13.64 12.19 -3.04
N PRO A 208 12.61 11.60 -3.68
CA PRO A 208 11.32 12.26 -3.82
C PRO A 208 10.70 12.51 -2.44
N THR A 209 10.04 13.65 -2.25
CA THR A 209 9.28 13.96 -1.03
C THR A 209 7.79 13.67 -1.20
N HIS A 210 7.33 13.42 -2.43
CA HIS A 210 5.98 12.98 -2.72
C HIS A 210 6.04 11.78 -3.65
N VAL A 211 5.27 10.75 -3.33
CA VAL A 211 5.11 9.55 -4.15
C VAL A 211 3.63 9.21 -4.19
N GLY A 212 3.10 8.95 -5.38
CA GLY A 212 1.73 8.54 -5.61
C GLY A 212 1.68 7.42 -6.62
N LEU A 213 0.73 6.52 -6.48
CA LEU A 213 0.54 5.40 -7.39
C LEU A 213 -0.93 5.01 -7.45
N VAL A 214 -1.35 4.46 -8.60
CA VAL A 214 -2.73 4.04 -8.84
C VAL A 214 -2.76 2.53 -8.90
N TRP A 215 -3.53 1.95 -7.99
CA TRP A 215 -3.92 0.55 -8.04
C TRP A 215 -5.18 0.45 -8.90
N THR A 216 -5.20 -0.47 -9.85
CA THR A 216 -6.33 -0.68 -10.76
C THR A 216 -7.02 -2.02 -10.46
N ASP A 217 -6.28 -3.14 -10.50
CA ASP A 217 -6.88 -4.46 -10.22
C ASP A 217 -6.08 -5.39 -9.27
N GLY A 218 -6.77 -6.42 -8.78
CA GLY A 218 -6.27 -7.54 -8.02
C GLY A 218 -7.40 -8.48 -7.54
N GLY A 219 -7.10 -9.37 -6.60
CA GLY A 219 -8.09 -10.35 -6.16
C GLY A 219 -9.35 -9.71 -5.53
N PRO A 220 -10.54 -10.29 -5.72
CA PRO A 220 -11.80 -9.73 -5.22
C PRO A 220 -11.80 -9.61 -3.69
N GLY A 221 -12.33 -8.50 -3.17
CA GLY A 221 -12.41 -8.22 -1.73
C GLY A 221 -11.06 -7.93 -1.06
N SER A 222 -10.00 -7.71 -1.84
CA SER A 222 -8.67 -7.46 -1.30
C SER A 222 -8.61 -6.20 -0.44
N THR A 223 -7.74 -6.25 0.58
CA THR A 223 -7.22 -5.04 1.21
C THR A 223 -5.95 -4.65 0.49
N VAL A 224 -5.93 -3.46 -0.09
CA VAL A 224 -4.75 -2.87 -0.74
C VAL A 224 -4.03 -1.99 0.26
N THR A 225 -2.71 -2.15 0.38
CA THR A 225 -1.86 -1.46 1.36
C THR A 225 -0.65 -0.85 0.69
N LEU A 226 -0.53 0.48 0.81
CA LEU A 226 0.70 1.23 0.57
C LEU A 226 1.54 1.25 1.84
N GLU A 227 2.82 0.96 1.74
CA GLU A 227 3.83 1.22 2.76
C GLU A 227 4.96 2.07 2.17
N ALA A 228 5.48 3.02 2.94
CA ALA A 228 6.57 3.88 2.52
C ALA A 228 7.79 3.74 3.43
N PHE A 229 8.99 3.94 2.89
CA PHE A 229 10.25 3.79 3.61
C PHE A 229 11.18 4.99 3.40
N ASP A 230 11.90 5.36 4.46
CA ASP A 230 12.89 6.41 4.43
C ASP A 230 14.24 5.97 3.81
N ALA A 231 15.21 6.87 3.79
CA ALA A 231 16.56 6.60 3.28
C ALA A 231 17.25 5.40 3.96
N ALA A 232 16.99 5.19 5.26
CA ALA A 232 17.56 4.09 6.04
C ALA A 232 16.80 2.76 5.84
N GLY A 233 15.68 2.77 5.11
CA GLY A 233 14.79 1.62 4.93
C GLY A 233 13.86 1.39 6.12
N VAL A 234 13.69 2.40 6.98
CA VAL A 234 12.72 2.35 8.09
C VAL A 234 11.35 2.70 7.54
N SER A 235 10.33 1.93 7.94
CA SER A 235 8.95 2.18 7.56
C SER A 235 8.47 3.52 8.13
N LEU A 236 7.87 4.33 7.26
CA LEU A 236 7.23 5.60 7.58
C LEU A 236 5.76 5.42 7.99
N GLY A 237 5.24 4.20 7.88
CA GLY A 237 3.84 3.85 8.12
C GLY A 237 3.18 3.26 6.89
N THR A 238 1.88 2.99 7.02
CA THR A 238 1.07 2.37 5.99
C THR A 238 -0.24 3.10 5.76
N ARG A 239 -0.78 2.97 4.55
CA ARG A 239 -2.15 3.33 4.20
C ARG A 239 -2.83 2.17 3.53
N ALA A 240 -3.89 1.66 4.16
CA ALA A 240 -4.67 0.55 3.65
C ALA A 240 -6.08 0.99 3.26
N GLY A 241 -6.70 0.24 2.37
CA GLY A 241 -8.11 0.36 2.05
C GLY A 241 -8.71 -0.93 1.51
N THR A 242 -10.03 -1.04 1.59
CA THR A 242 -10.80 -2.22 1.18
C THR A 242 -12.18 -1.78 0.69
N GLY A 243 -12.94 -2.70 0.11
CA GLY A 243 -14.32 -2.49 -0.34
C GLY A 243 -14.46 -1.92 -1.74
N PHE A 244 -13.37 -1.85 -2.51
CA PHE A 244 -13.37 -1.41 -3.91
C PHE A 244 -12.82 -2.45 -4.90
N ALA A 245 -12.03 -3.43 -4.45
CA ALA A 245 -11.59 -4.53 -5.29
C ALA A 245 -12.75 -5.48 -5.59
N ASP A 246 -13.27 -5.45 -6.82
CA ASP A 246 -14.40 -6.25 -7.26
C ASP A 246 -13.99 -7.51 -8.06
N GLY A 247 -12.73 -7.56 -8.51
CA GLY A 247 -12.13 -8.66 -9.25
C GLY A 247 -12.56 -8.70 -10.73
N ALA A 248 -13.08 -7.60 -11.26
CA ALA A 248 -13.15 -7.39 -12.69
C ALA A 248 -11.74 -7.02 -13.19
N PHE A 249 -11.30 -7.67 -14.26
CA PHE A 249 -9.94 -7.53 -14.80
C PHE A 249 -9.96 -7.15 -16.29
N THR A 250 -11.06 -6.53 -16.72
CA THR A 250 -11.35 -6.30 -18.15
C THR A 250 -11.72 -4.85 -18.42
N GLY A 251 -10.87 -3.91 -18.01
CA GLY A 251 -10.97 -2.48 -18.35
C GLY A 251 -12.07 -1.75 -17.58
N GLY A 252 -12.35 -2.17 -16.35
CA GLY A 252 -13.12 -1.38 -15.38
C GLY A 252 -12.27 -0.25 -14.81
N THR A 253 -12.91 0.77 -14.24
CA THR A 253 -12.23 1.94 -13.65
C THR A 253 -12.91 2.40 -12.35
N ALA A 254 -14.00 1.74 -11.97
CA ALA A 254 -14.77 2.08 -10.78
C ALA A 254 -13.99 1.76 -9.50
N GLU A 255 -13.06 0.81 -9.59
CA GLU A 255 -12.20 0.20 -8.59
C GLU A 255 -10.89 0.97 -8.42
N ASP A 256 -10.43 1.71 -9.44
CA ASP A 256 -9.16 2.45 -9.47
C ASP A 256 -8.95 3.35 -8.27
N ARG A 257 -7.87 3.14 -7.51
CA ARG A 257 -7.55 3.94 -6.33
C ARG A 257 -6.16 4.52 -6.38
N PHE A 258 -6.11 5.82 -6.19
CA PHE A 258 -4.88 6.52 -5.85
C PHE A 258 -4.47 6.24 -4.40
N PHE A 259 -3.20 5.92 -4.20
CA PHE A 259 -2.50 5.90 -2.92
C PHE A 259 -1.30 6.81 -2.98
N GLY A 260 -0.95 7.48 -1.87
CA GLY A 260 0.25 8.29 -1.86
C GLY A 260 0.81 8.59 -0.48
N VAL A 261 2.01 9.15 -0.48
CA VAL A 261 2.73 9.59 0.71
C VAL A 261 3.48 10.89 0.42
N ARG A 262 3.50 11.78 1.41
CA ARG A 262 4.36 12.96 1.44
C ARG A 262 5.26 12.89 2.67
N TRP A 263 6.56 13.03 2.43
CA TRP A 263 7.56 13.02 3.47
C TRP A 263 8.74 13.96 3.18
N ALA A 264 8.92 14.98 4.03
CA ALA A 264 9.98 15.97 3.85
C ALA A 264 11.39 15.37 3.96
N GLY A 265 11.56 14.27 4.70
CA GLY A 265 12.83 13.56 4.81
C GLY A 265 13.22 12.74 3.57
N GLY A 266 12.32 12.62 2.58
CA GLY A 266 12.53 11.86 1.36
C GLY A 266 12.12 10.38 1.48
N VAL A 267 11.44 9.89 0.45
CA VAL A 267 10.93 8.53 0.32
C VAL A 267 11.88 7.74 -0.56
N ARG A 268 12.50 6.70 -0.01
CA ARG A 268 13.41 5.82 -0.76
C ARG A 268 12.67 4.75 -1.52
N GLN A 269 11.58 4.28 -0.94
CA GLN A 269 10.87 3.13 -1.45
C GLN A 269 9.41 3.22 -1.05
N VAL A 270 8.54 2.75 -1.93
CA VAL A 270 7.16 2.44 -1.61
C VAL A 270 6.86 1.00 -2.02
N ARG A 271 6.02 0.33 -1.23
CA ARG A 271 5.51 -1.00 -1.54
C ARG A 271 3.99 -0.92 -1.58
N LEU A 272 3.41 -1.31 -2.72
CA LEU A 272 1.99 -1.58 -2.82
C LEU A 272 1.78 -3.09 -2.75
N SER A 273 0.76 -3.52 -2.05
CA SER A 273 0.42 -4.93 -1.88
C SER A 273 -1.09 -5.10 -1.72
N ASN A 274 -1.59 -6.27 -2.07
CA ASN A 274 -2.97 -6.64 -1.80
C ASN A 274 -3.03 -8.05 -1.17
N THR A 275 -4.17 -8.37 -0.55
CA THR A 275 -4.31 -9.63 0.22
C THR A 275 -4.62 -10.85 -0.64
N SER A 276 -4.94 -10.69 -1.92
CA SER A 276 -5.33 -11.78 -2.82
C SER A 276 -5.03 -11.44 -4.27
N GLY A 277 -4.72 -12.47 -5.08
CA GLY A 277 -4.52 -12.34 -6.52
C GLY A 277 -3.19 -11.69 -6.93
N GLY A 278 -3.11 -11.35 -8.21
CA GLY A 278 -2.10 -10.42 -8.72
C GLY A 278 -2.40 -8.99 -8.28
N ILE A 279 -1.55 -8.06 -8.69
CA ILE A 279 -1.76 -6.64 -8.50
C ILE A 279 -1.44 -5.92 -9.80
N GLU A 280 -2.34 -5.04 -10.23
CA GLU A 280 -2.19 -4.15 -11.37
C GLU A 280 -1.98 -2.72 -10.87
N VAL A 281 -1.02 -2.03 -11.47
CA VAL A 281 -0.60 -0.67 -11.11
C VAL A 281 -0.34 0.08 -12.40
N ASP A 282 -1.11 1.13 -12.60
CA ASP A 282 -0.98 1.96 -13.78
C ASP A 282 -0.12 3.19 -13.44
N HIS A 283 -0.70 4.30 -13.06
CA HIS A 283 0.11 5.50 -12.86
C HIS A 283 1.08 5.45 -11.66
N LEU A 284 2.32 5.90 -11.87
CA LEU A 284 3.30 6.22 -10.82
C LEU A 284 3.78 7.68 -10.94
N TYR A 285 3.68 8.41 -9.83
CA TYR A 285 4.09 9.80 -9.69
C TYR A 285 5.12 9.96 -8.58
N TYR A 286 6.19 10.70 -8.83
CA TYR A 286 7.15 11.04 -7.77
C TYR A 286 7.93 12.31 -8.05
N GLY A 287 8.29 13.06 -7.01
CA GLY A 287 8.98 14.34 -7.16
C GLY A 287 9.22 15.05 -5.84
N ARG A 288 9.60 16.33 -5.90
CA ARG A 288 9.94 17.15 -4.71
C ARG A 288 9.02 18.35 -4.51
#